data_AF-A0A847CZS3-F1
#
_entry.id   AF-A0A847CZS3-F1
#
_cell.length_a   1.000
_cell.length_b   1.000
_cell.length_c   1.000
_cell.angle_alpha   90.00
_cell.angle_beta   90.00
_cell.angle_gamma   90.00
#
_symmetry.space_group_name_H-M   'P 1'
#
loop_
_entity.id
_entity.type
_entity.pdbx_description
1 polymer ?
#
loop_
_entity_poly.entity_id
_entity_poly.type
_entity_poly.pdbx_seq_one_letter_code
_entity_poly.pdbx_strand_id
1 'polypeptide(L)'
;MIAIDKIILENFQSHKYSKMEFVEGLNAIIGSTDSGKTAIFRAIKWALYNEPQGDYFVREGEEYVSVKIFFNSGAIVNRYRRKGKNGYELTSPDGTVSVFEGFGTKIPEEVLEATKIRKVNFTPSENRSLNMAEQLDQPFLISETPGLKAAAIGKLVEADVVDYALSETNRDLQNKRKDLKSSKEKLESIKENLKDYEYLDKLKSIIEKLEDIEKSKKQKEIALQNFEKHRENYSKIIDNKSYYEKQLSELNPFEKIEKNYLKLGIQYSGLRNLNRIHTELLNNKIKYQNFSNINKKLSVVDRAIELMPIIENKNSLTSKLINLSKRLEKINNTMNFYKITTNKLKNLETVISKESKLSNSINVFHKLYNLSGTYKENRIKIERNRIYISKFREVERAINISNTITIKKERLELLKLKLKQLDSIKMGIVQDKKNLDLLDKSIEKNLKSYNNYLKELDICPVCFRPIDIEDEEGIMSHLKE
;
A
#
# COMPACT_ATOMS: atom_id res chain seq x y z
N MET A 1 -63.00 3.21 28.76
CA MET A 1 -62.54 4.35 29.59
C MET A 1 -61.86 3.76 30.82
N ILE A 2 -60.70 4.26 31.24
CA ILE A 2 -60.03 3.78 32.46
C ILE A 2 -60.61 4.54 33.65
N ALA A 3 -60.98 3.83 34.71
CA ALA A 3 -61.51 4.36 35.95
C ALA A 3 -60.84 3.71 37.16
N ILE A 4 -60.79 4.43 38.27
CA ILE A 4 -60.28 3.92 39.55
C ILE A 4 -61.45 3.28 40.29
N ASP A 5 -61.38 1.97 40.56
CA ASP A 5 -62.40 1.24 41.29
C ASP A 5 -62.17 1.27 42.79
N LYS A 6 -60.88 1.28 43.18
CA LYS A 6 -60.50 1.19 44.59
C LYS A 6 -59.13 1.75 44.85
N ILE A 7 -58.95 2.34 46.02
CA ILE A 7 -57.65 2.78 46.54
C ILE A 7 -57.42 2.24 47.95
N ILE A 8 -56.17 1.86 48.22
CA ILE A 8 -55.67 1.50 49.54
C ILE A 8 -54.49 2.41 49.86
N LEU A 9 -54.58 3.11 50.98
CA LEU A 9 -53.54 3.97 51.54
C LEU A 9 -52.98 3.32 52.80
N GLU A 10 -51.67 3.19 52.87
CA GLU A 10 -50.96 2.69 54.05
C GLU A 10 -49.89 3.70 54.45
N ASN A 11 -49.96 4.18 55.69
CA ASN A 11 -49.03 5.15 56.28
C ASN A 11 -48.81 6.44 55.43
N PHE A 12 -49.88 6.93 54.81
CA PHE A 12 -49.86 8.13 53.97
C PHE A 12 -50.49 9.32 54.72
N GLN A 13 -49.66 10.28 55.14
CA GLN A 13 -50.08 11.43 55.97
C GLN A 13 -50.97 11.01 57.16
N SER A 14 -52.20 11.54 57.27
CA SER A 14 -53.15 11.21 58.34
C SER A 14 -53.72 9.79 58.24
N HIS A 15 -53.53 9.08 57.13
CA HIS A 15 -54.06 7.74 56.89
C HIS A 15 -53.07 6.66 57.35
N LYS A 16 -53.37 5.97 58.45
CA LYS A 16 -52.62 4.76 58.86
C LYS A 16 -52.93 3.60 57.92
N TYR A 17 -54.22 3.32 57.77
CA TYR A 17 -54.76 2.39 56.80
C TYR A 17 -56.12 2.91 56.35
N SER A 18 -56.31 3.09 55.04
CA SER A 18 -57.60 3.51 54.50
C SER A 18 -57.89 2.80 53.21
N LYS A 19 -59.06 2.17 53.14
CA LYS A 19 -59.57 1.47 51.95
C LYS A 19 -60.83 2.19 51.50
N MET A 20 -60.85 2.62 50.25
CA MET A 20 -61.99 3.31 49.65
C MET A 20 -62.33 2.64 48.32
N GLU A 21 -63.61 2.32 48.15
CA GLU A 21 -64.17 1.75 46.93
C GLU A 21 -65.01 2.85 46.27
N PHE A 22 -64.80 3.03 44.96
CA PHE A 22 -65.48 4.03 44.17
C PHE A 22 -66.55 3.35 43.32
N VAL A 23 -67.63 4.07 43.07
CA VAL A 23 -68.69 3.65 42.16
C VAL A 23 -68.53 4.33 40.80
N GLU A 24 -69.16 3.79 39.77
CA GLU A 24 -69.23 4.46 38.49
C GLU A 24 -70.00 5.80 38.61
N GLY A 25 -69.47 6.85 37.97
CA GLY A 25 -70.05 8.19 38.02
C GLY A 25 -69.44 9.09 39.08
N LEU A 26 -70.28 9.88 39.76
CA LEU A 26 -69.83 10.94 40.67
C LEU A 26 -69.59 10.39 42.09
N ASN A 27 -68.34 10.52 42.55
CA ASN A 27 -67.96 10.18 43.92
C ASN A 27 -67.65 11.47 44.69
N ALA A 28 -68.36 11.71 45.80
CA ALA A 28 -68.15 12.89 46.66
C ALA A 28 -67.56 12.48 48.02
N ILE A 29 -66.37 12.99 48.34
CA ILE A 29 -65.69 12.74 49.61
C ILE A 29 -66.00 13.89 50.58
N ILE A 30 -66.80 13.63 51.61
CA ILE A 30 -67.29 14.62 52.58
C ILE A 30 -66.68 14.36 53.95
N GLY A 31 -66.47 15.42 54.74
CA GLY A 31 -65.90 15.34 56.10
C GLY A 31 -65.60 16.71 56.68
N SER A 32 -65.12 16.78 57.91
CA SER A 32 -64.65 18.04 58.52
C SER A 32 -63.38 18.55 57.83
N THR A 33 -63.05 19.84 58.01
CA THR A 33 -61.73 20.37 57.63
C THR A 33 -60.63 19.60 58.38
N ASP A 34 -59.46 19.42 57.75
CA ASP A 34 -58.30 18.68 58.30
C ASP A 34 -58.53 17.19 58.63
N SER A 35 -59.61 16.59 58.14
CA SER A 35 -59.87 15.14 58.28
C SER A 35 -59.02 14.24 57.36
N GLY A 36 -58.13 14.81 56.54
CA GLY A 36 -57.29 14.06 55.60
C GLY A 36 -57.87 13.91 54.18
N LYS A 37 -59.02 14.54 53.86
CA LYS A 37 -59.62 14.47 52.51
C LYS A 37 -58.63 14.85 51.38
N THR A 38 -57.87 15.92 51.57
CA THR A 38 -56.85 16.35 50.61
C THR A 38 -55.68 15.38 50.50
N ALA A 39 -55.39 14.61 51.56
CA ALA A 39 -54.34 13.58 51.53
C ALA A 39 -54.69 12.43 50.57
N ILE A 40 -55.98 12.08 50.42
CA ILE A 40 -56.44 11.10 49.43
C ILE A 40 -56.09 11.56 48.01
N PHE A 41 -56.37 12.82 47.68
CA PHE A 41 -56.07 13.39 46.38
C PHE A 41 -54.55 13.44 46.12
N ARG A 42 -53.76 13.82 47.13
CA ARG A 42 -52.29 13.77 47.07
C ARG A 42 -51.74 12.36 46.91
N ALA A 43 -52.37 11.36 47.52
CA ALA A 43 -51.98 9.96 47.36
C ALA A 43 -52.19 9.48 45.93
N ILE A 44 -53.34 9.80 45.33
CA ILE A 44 -53.62 9.51 43.91
C ILE A 44 -52.59 10.23 43.03
N LYS A 45 -52.31 11.51 43.30
CA LYS A 45 -51.28 12.27 42.58
C LYS A 45 -49.91 11.61 42.67
N TRP A 46 -49.55 11.14 43.85
CA TRP A 46 -48.25 10.52 44.09
C TRP A 46 -48.10 9.19 43.36
N ALA A 47 -49.15 8.38 43.37
CA ALA A 47 -49.18 7.11 42.67
C ALA A 47 -49.21 7.24 41.14
N LEU A 48 -49.80 8.29 40.58
CA LEU A 48 -50.00 8.42 39.12
C LEU A 48 -49.06 9.42 38.45
N TYR A 49 -48.55 10.40 39.19
CA TYR A 49 -47.69 11.47 38.67
C TYR A 49 -46.32 11.53 39.35
N ASN A 50 -46.03 10.64 40.31
CA ASN A 50 -44.84 10.71 41.15
C ASN A 50 -44.69 12.08 41.83
N GLU A 51 -45.80 12.73 42.15
CA GLU A 51 -45.83 14.06 42.74
C GLU A 51 -46.70 14.05 43.98
N PRO A 52 -46.19 14.54 45.11
CA PRO A 52 -44.99 15.35 45.27
C PRO A 52 -43.69 14.54 45.44
N GLN A 53 -42.54 15.18 45.20
CA GLN A 53 -41.23 14.61 45.51
C GLN A 53 -40.89 14.73 47.01
N GLY A 54 -39.99 13.88 47.49
CA GLY A 54 -39.57 13.86 48.90
C GLY A 54 -40.25 12.75 49.70
N ASP A 55 -40.36 12.93 51.02
CA ASP A 55 -40.90 11.98 51.99
C ASP A 55 -41.94 12.57 52.95
N TYR A 56 -42.34 13.83 52.76
CA TYR A 56 -43.32 14.50 53.64
C TYR A 56 -44.73 13.87 53.65
N PHE A 57 -45.01 13.00 52.69
CA PHE A 57 -46.25 12.23 52.62
C PHE A 57 -46.20 10.96 53.48
N VAL A 58 -45.03 10.57 53.98
CA VAL A 58 -44.88 9.46 54.93
C VAL A 58 -45.47 9.91 56.28
N ARG A 59 -46.29 9.06 56.88
CA ARG A 59 -46.83 9.30 58.23
C ARG A 59 -45.69 9.38 59.25
N GLU A 60 -45.77 10.33 60.18
CA GLU A 60 -44.77 10.50 61.24
C GLU A 60 -44.60 9.22 62.08
N GLY A 61 -43.35 8.81 62.28
CA GLY A 61 -42.99 7.58 63.01
C GLY A 61 -42.96 6.30 62.16
N GLU A 62 -43.33 6.36 60.88
CA GLU A 62 -43.36 5.20 59.99
C GLU A 62 -42.19 5.23 58.98
N GLU A 63 -41.60 4.07 58.68
CA GLU A 63 -40.51 3.95 57.68
C GLU A 63 -41.01 3.43 56.31
N TYR A 64 -42.31 3.19 56.19
CA TYR A 64 -42.98 2.61 55.02
C TYR A 64 -44.24 3.41 54.68
N VAL A 65 -44.45 3.66 53.39
CA VAL A 65 -45.69 4.23 52.84
C VAL A 65 -46.04 3.54 51.53
N SER A 66 -47.33 3.34 51.29
CA SER A 66 -47.83 2.68 50.09
C SER A 66 -49.18 3.21 49.65
N VAL A 67 -49.33 3.36 48.34
CA VAL A 67 -50.59 3.73 47.69
C VAL A 67 -50.86 2.73 46.58
N LYS A 68 -51.93 1.95 46.75
CA LYS A 68 -52.36 0.92 45.81
C LYS A 68 -53.67 1.33 45.16
N ILE A 69 -53.67 1.44 43.83
CA ILE A 69 -54.81 1.84 43.01
C ILE A 69 -55.21 0.66 42.13
N PHE A 70 -56.49 0.33 42.16
CA PHE A 70 -57.12 -0.70 41.35
C PHE A 70 -57.91 -0.01 40.24
N PHE A 71 -57.67 -0.42 39.01
CA PHE A 71 -58.38 0.10 37.85
C PHE A 71 -59.40 -0.91 37.33
N ASN A 72 -60.46 -0.39 36.70
CA ASN A 72 -61.48 -1.21 36.03
C ASN A 72 -60.93 -2.08 34.88
N SER A 73 -59.71 -1.81 34.41
CA SER A 73 -59.00 -2.65 33.44
C SER A 73 -58.46 -3.94 34.03
N GLY A 74 -58.50 -4.12 35.36
CA GLY A 74 -57.85 -5.21 36.08
C GLY A 74 -56.40 -4.91 36.45
N ALA A 75 -55.84 -3.78 36.00
CA ALA A 75 -54.50 -3.35 36.39
C ALA A 75 -54.47 -2.86 37.84
N ILE A 76 -53.41 -3.19 38.56
CA ILE A 76 -53.17 -2.71 39.93
C ILE A 76 -51.82 -2.01 39.96
N VAL A 77 -51.82 -0.73 40.32
CA VAL A 77 -50.60 0.05 40.51
C VAL A 77 -50.36 0.27 41.99
N ASN A 78 -49.25 -0.26 42.48
CA ASN A 78 -48.80 -0.07 43.85
C ASN A 78 -47.54 0.80 43.86
N ARG A 79 -47.68 2.04 44.33
CA ARG A 79 -46.57 2.96 44.52
C ARG A 79 -46.13 2.90 45.98
N TYR A 80 -44.89 2.47 46.23
CA TYR A 80 -44.38 2.32 47.59
C TYR A 80 -43.03 2.98 47.79
N ARG A 81 -42.78 3.38 49.04
CA ARG A 81 -41.47 3.83 49.52
C ARG A 81 -41.21 3.22 50.88
N ARG A 82 -40.03 2.62 51.05
CA ARG A 82 -39.48 2.12 52.32
C ARG A 82 -38.04 2.57 52.46
N LYS A 83 -37.46 2.45 53.66
CA LYS A 83 -36.03 2.71 53.89
C LYS A 83 -35.17 1.98 52.86
N GLY A 84 -34.46 2.75 52.03
CA GLY A 84 -33.58 2.25 50.98
C GLY A 84 -34.25 1.74 49.69
N LYS A 85 -35.58 1.70 49.57
CA LYS A 85 -36.27 1.31 48.32
C LYS A 85 -37.45 2.21 47.98
N ASN A 86 -37.47 2.68 46.73
CA ASN A 86 -38.55 3.46 46.16
C ASN A 86 -38.95 2.80 44.83
N GLY A 87 -40.20 2.39 44.70
CA GLY A 87 -40.60 1.44 43.68
C GLY A 87 -42.03 1.61 43.17
N TYR A 88 -42.27 1.08 41.98
CA TYR A 88 -43.61 0.76 41.48
C TYR A 88 -43.74 -0.75 41.38
N GLU A 89 -44.90 -1.26 41.77
CA GLU A 89 -45.34 -2.63 41.58
C GLU A 89 -46.58 -2.57 40.68
N LEU A 90 -46.49 -3.13 39.47
CA LEU A 90 -47.60 -3.21 38.53
C LEU A 90 -48.07 -4.66 38.47
N THR A 91 -49.35 -4.89 38.75
CA THR A 91 -50.00 -6.17 38.47
C THR A 91 -50.84 -6.00 37.21
N SER A 92 -50.50 -6.73 36.16
CA SER A 92 -51.26 -6.77 34.91
C SER A 92 -52.58 -7.54 35.12
N PRO A 93 -53.56 -7.38 34.21
CA PRO A 93 -54.83 -8.13 34.27
C PRO A 93 -54.63 -9.65 34.28
N ASP A 94 -53.55 -10.14 33.68
CA ASP A 94 -53.17 -11.56 33.63
C ASP A 94 -52.54 -12.08 34.95
N GLY A 95 -52.42 -11.22 35.96
CA GLY A 95 -51.85 -11.56 37.27
C GLY A 95 -50.32 -11.50 37.33
N THR A 96 -49.64 -11.13 36.24
CA THR A 96 -48.18 -10.94 36.25
C THR A 96 -47.80 -9.70 37.05
N VAL A 97 -46.87 -9.85 37.98
CA VAL A 97 -46.36 -8.75 38.81
C VAL A 97 -44.99 -8.31 38.32
N SER A 98 -44.85 -7.02 38.01
CA SER A 98 -43.60 -6.38 37.62
C SER A 98 -43.20 -5.33 38.64
N VAL A 99 -41.93 -5.31 39.02
CA VAL A 99 -41.37 -4.38 40.01
C VAL A 99 -40.36 -3.46 39.33
N PHE A 100 -40.53 -2.16 39.51
CA PHE A 100 -39.71 -1.12 38.91
C PHE A 100 -39.07 -0.26 40.01
N GLU A 101 -37.75 -0.39 40.19
CA GLU A 101 -36.94 0.42 41.10
C GLU A 101 -35.96 1.30 40.30
N GLY A 102 -35.50 2.42 40.85
CA GLY A 102 -34.46 3.25 40.21
C GLY A 102 -34.92 4.13 39.02
N PHE A 103 -36.22 4.34 38.83
CA PHE A 103 -36.79 5.18 37.75
C PHE A 103 -36.54 6.70 37.90
N GLY A 104 -35.83 7.14 38.95
CA GLY A 104 -35.53 8.55 39.21
C GLY A 104 -36.78 9.39 39.43
N THR A 105 -36.96 10.44 38.62
CA THR A 105 -38.11 11.36 38.69
C THR A 105 -39.25 10.97 37.75
N LYS A 106 -38.97 10.18 36.70
CA LYS A 106 -39.96 9.77 35.69
C LYS A 106 -40.67 8.49 36.11
N ILE A 107 -41.93 8.33 35.72
CA ILE A 107 -42.68 7.11 35.98
C ILE A 107 -42.27 6.05 34.94
N PRO A 108 -42.16 4.76 35.32
CA PRO A 108 -41.94 3.68 34.36
C PRO A 108 -42.98 3.67 33.22
N GLU A 109 -42.54 3.42 31.99
CA GLU A 109 -43.42 3.48 30.81
C GLU A 109 -44.55 2.46 30.87
N GLU A 110 -44.28 1.28 31.44
CA GLU A 110 -45.23 0.19 31.62
C GLU A 110 -46.39 0.61 32.54
N VAL A 111 -46.09 1.41 33.59
CA VAL A 111 -47.11 1.97 34.49
C VAL A 111 -47.94 3.04 33.76
N LEU A 112 -47.31 3.87 32.92
CA LEU A 112 -48.02 4.87 32.12
C LEU A 112 -48.90 4.25 31.05
N GLU A 113 -48.51 3.12 30.46
CA GLU A 113 -49.31 2.37 29.50
C GLU A 113 -50.49 1.66 30.15
N ALA A 114 -50.27 1.02 31.30
CA ALA A 114 -51.32 0.33 32.03
C ALA A 114 -52.40 1.28 32.56
N THR A 115 -51.99 2.46 33.05
CA THR A 115 -52.92 3.48 33.57
C THR A 115 -53.53 4.35 32.46
N LYS A 116 -52.85 4.49 31.31
CA LYS A 116 -53.12 5.49 30.26
C LYS A 116 -53.28 6.92 30.78
N ILE A 117 -52.74 7.22 31.95
CA ILE A 117 -52.76 8.54 32.57
C ILE A 117 -51.37 9.13 32.40
N ARG A 118 -51.27 10.22 31.63
CA ARG A 118 -50.00 10.89 31.31
C ARG A 118 -50.15 12.39 31.50
N LYS A 119 -49.03 13.05 31.81
CA LYS A 119 -48.96 14.50 31.70
C LYS A 119 -48.92 14.88 30.22
N VAL A 120 -49.62 15.96 29.90
CA VAL A 120 -49.62 16.54 28.56
C VAL A 120 -48.65 17.72 28.57
N ASN A 121 -47.71 17.68 27.64
CA ASN A 121 -46.70 18.74 27.48
C ASN A 121 -47.21 19.73 26.43
N PHE A 122 -47.61 20.91 26.87
CA PHE A 122 -48.11 21.96 25.99
C PHE A 122 -46.97 22.82 25.43
N THR A 123 -45.96 23.07 26.26
CA THR A 123 -44.71 23.72 25.86
C THR A 123 -43.54 23.04 26.57
N PRO A 124 -42.27 23.28 26.20
CA PRO A 124 -41.12 22.68 26.88
C PRO A 124 -41.05 22.95 28.39
N SER A 125 -41.71 24.02 28.86
CA SER A 125 -41.75 24.42 30.27
C SER A 125 -43.05 24.05 30.98
N GLU A 126 -44.10 23.63 30.26
CA GLU A 126 -45.45 23.40 30.81
C GLU A 126 -45.91 21.97 30.57
N ASN A 127 -45.84 21.16 31.63
CA ASN A 127 -46.34 19.78 31.67
C ASN A 127 -47.48 19.71 32.68
N ARG A 128 -48.71 19.47 32.23
CA ARG A 128 -49.89 19.46 33.10
C ARG A 128 -50.62 18.13 33.09
N SER A 129 -51.21 17.78 34.23
CA SER A 129 -52.19 16.71 34.35
C SER A 129 -53.56 17.21 33.92
N LEU A 130 -54.19 16.56 32.95
CA LEU A 130 -55.57 16.89 32.54
C LEU A 130 -56.62 16.15 33.37
N ASN A 131 -56.24 15.04 34.00
CA ASN A 131 -57.16 14.19 34.78
C ASN A 131 -57.31 14.63 36.24
N MET A 132 -56.58 15.66 36.67
CA MET A 132 -56.57 16.16 38.05
C MET A 132 -56.48 17.68 38.06
N ALA A 133 -57.40 18.32 38.77
CA ALA A 133 -57.39 19.75 39.08
C ALA A 133 -57.16 19.95 40.59
N GLU A 134 -56.19 20.77 40.96
CA GLU A 134 -55.86 21.07 42.35
C GLU A 134 -56.82 22.09 42.97
N GLN A 135 -56.71 22.23 44.30
CA GLN A 135 -57.47 23.24 45.02
C GLN A 135 -57.03 24.63 44.57
N LEU A 136 -58.00 25.48 44.20
CA LEU A 136 -57.78 26.82 43.63
C LEU A 136 -57.17 26.83 42.22
N ASP A 137 -57.15 25.69 41.52
CA ASP A 137 -56.81 25.70 40.09
C ASP A 137 -57.82 26.57 39.34
N GLN A 138 -57.29 27.49 38.54
CA GLN A 138 -58.11 28.33 37.70
C GLN A 138 -58.73 27.49 36.57
N PRO A 139 -59.89 27.91 36.02
CA PRO A 139 -60.50 27.19 34.91
C PRO A 139 -59.53 27.02 33.73
N PHE A 140 -59.23 25.76 33.41
CA PHE A 140 -58.31 25.38 32.33
C PHE A 140 -58.73 26.02 31.00
N LEU A 141 -57.75 26.46 30.20
CA LEU A 141 -57.88 27.24 28.96
C LEU A 141 -58.49 28.65 29.08
N ILE A 142 -59.34 28.92 30.07
CA ILE A 142 -59.97 30.24 30.19
C ILE A 142 -58.97 31.25 30.77
N SER A 143 -58.24 30.86 31.82
CA SER A 143 -57.34 31.77 32.53
C SER A 143 -55.88 31.71 32.07
N GLU A 144 -55.58 30.85 31.10
CA GLU A 144 -54.21 30.70 30.58
C GLU A 144 -53.77 31.87 29.70
N THR A 145 -52.46 32.00 29.49
CA THR A 145 -51.93 32.97 28.52
C THR A 145 -52.35 32.61 27.09
N PRO A 146 -52.52 33.59 26.18
CA PRO A 146 -52.89 33.32 24.79
C PRO A 146 -51.98 32.29 24.09
N GLY A 147 -50.67 32.32 24.38
CA GLY A 147 -49.72 31.35 23.83
C GLY A 147 -49.96 29.92 24.33
N LEU A 148 -50.23 29.74 25.62
CA LEU A 148 -50.54 28.41 26.17
C LEU A 148 -51.91 27.90 25.68
N LYS A 149 -52.90 28.79 25.50
CA LYS A 149 -54.19 28.44 24.88
C LYS A 149 -53.99 27.93 23.45
N ALA A 150 -53.22 28.66 22.64
CA ALA A 150 -52.93 28.28 21.27
C ALA A 150 -52.19 26.94 21.22
N ALA A 151 -51.18 26.73 22.07
CA ALA A 151 -50.45 25.48 22.16
C ALA A 151 -51.34 24.30 22.61
N ALA A 152 -52.23 24.52 23.58
CA ALA A 152 -53.16 23.50 24.05
C ALA A 152 -54.20 23.13 22.99
N ILE A 153 -54.76 24.11 22.28
CA ILE A 153 -55.67 23.85 21.16
C ILE A 153 -54.94 23.14 20.03
N GLY A 154 -53.74 23.62 19.65
CA GLY A 154 -52.90 23.02 18.61
C GLY A 154 -52.59 21.55 18.91
N LYS A 155 -52.31 21.23 20.17
CA LYS A 155 -52.06 19.86 20.61
C LYS A 155 -53.31 18.97 20.62
N LEU A 156 -54.49 19.54 20.89
CA LEU A 156 -55.76 18.82 20.79
C LEU A 156 -56.14 18.47 19.35
N VAL A 157 -55.75 19.30 18.38
CA VAL A 157 -55.98 19.07 16.95
C VAL A 157 -54.76 18.46 16.22
N GLU A 158 -53.73 18.06 16.98
CA GLU A 158 -52.46 17.50 16.47
C GLU A 158 -51.72 18.41 15.46
N ALA A 159 -52.00 19.71 15.48
CA ALA A 159 -51.27 20.71 14.69
C ALA A 159 -49.88 21.02 15.26
N ASP A 160 -49.59 20.63 16.51
CA ASP A 160 -48.29 20.80 17.17
C ASP A 160 -47.14 20.04 16.47
N VAL A 161 -47.47 19.02 15.67
CA VAL A 161 -46.50 18.28 14.84
C VAL A 161 -45.83 19.20 13.82
N VAL A 162 -46.59 20.12 13.21
CA VAL A 162 -46.07 21.07 12.22
C VAL A 162 -45.15 22.09 12.89
N ASP A 163 -45.58 22.64 14.02
CA ASP A 163 -44.78 23.57 14.82
C ASP A 163 -43.49 22.93 15.31
N TYR A 164 -43.55 21.66 15.72
CA TYR A 164 -42.37 20.89 16.11
C TYR A 164 -41.40 20.69 14.93
N ALA A 165 -41.90 20.28 13.77
CA ALA A 165 -41.08 20.11 12.56
C ALA A 165 -40.41 21.42 12.12
N LEU A 166 -41.14 22.55 12.19
CA LEU A 166 -40.60 23.88 11.92
C LEU A 166 -39.50 24.27 12.92
N SER A 167 -39.73 24.03 14.22
CA SER A 167 -38.76 24.33 15.27
C SER A 167 -37.46 23.54 15.09
N GLU A 168 -37.54 22.23 14.87
CA GLU A 168 -36.36 21.37 14.65
C GLU A 168 -35.64 21.74 13.35
N THR A 169 -36.38 22.00 12.26
CA THR A 169 -35.78 22.44 10.99
C THR A 169 -35.03 23.78 11.14
N ASN A 170 -35.60 24.72 11.90
CA ASN A 170 -34.94 26.00 12.18
C ASN A 170 -33.69 25.82 13.04
N ARG A 171 -33.73 24.92 14.03
CA ARG A 171 -32.57 24.57 14.85
C ARG A 171 -31.45 23.98 13.99
N ASP A 172 -31.79 23.04 13.10
CA ASP A 172 -30.84 22.46 12.16
C ASP A 172 -30.24 23.49 11.21
N LEU A 173 -31.08 24.40 10.68
CA LEU A 173 -30.63 25.49 9.83
C LEU A 173 -29.62 26.39 10.56
N GLN A 174 -29.88 26.74 11.83
CA GLN A 174 -28.95 27.54 12.64
C GLN A 174 -27.63 26.81 12.87
N ASN A 175 -27.68 25.52 13.20
CA ASN A 175 -26.49 24.69 13.38
C ASN A 175 -25.65 24.65 12.09
N LYS A 176 -26.27 24.41 10.94
CA LYS A 176 -25.57 24.38 9.65
C LYS A 176 -24.99 25.73 9.25
N ARG A 177 -25.66 26.84 9.57
CA ARG A 177 -25.11 28.19 9.38
C ARG A 177 -23.86 28.41 10.23
N LYS A 178 -23.86 27.94 11.48
CA LYS A 178 -22.69 28.01 12.36
C LYS A 178 -21.52 27.17 11.82
N ASP A 179 -21.80 25.95 11.36
CA ASP A 179 -20.80 25.06 10.75
C ASP A 179 -20.15 25.71 9.52
N LEU A 180 -20.99 26.30 8.64
CA LEU A 180 -20.55 27.00 7.45
C LEU A 180 -19.67 28.21 7.78
N LYS A 181 -20.03 29.00 8.78
CA LYS A 181 -19.21 30.12 9.25
C LYS A 181 -17.83 29.63 9.72
N SER A 182 -17.80 28.60 10.58
CA SER A 182 -16.52 28.06 11.08
C SER A 182 -15.65 27.47 9.97
N SER A 183 -16.27 26.85 8.96
CA SER A 183 -15.56 26.28 7.81
C SER A 183 -14.98 27.36 6.91
N LYS A 184 -15.68 28.49 6.72
CA LYS A 184 -15.16 29.66 5.99
C LYS A 184 -13.97 30.29 6.71
N GLU A 185 -14.07 30.50 8.02
CA GLU A 185 -12.97 31.03 8.85
C GLU A 185 -11.72 30.13 8.79
N LYS A 186 -11.90 28.81 8.86
CA LYS A 186 -10.80 27.83 8.68
C LYS A 186 -10.20 27.87 7.28
N LEU A 187 -11.03 28.05 6.26
CA LEU A 187 -10.57 28.12 4.87
C LEU A 187 -9.75 29.39 4.64
N GLU A 188 -10.16 30.51 5.22
CA GLU A 188 -9.40 31.77 5.17
C GLU A 188 -8.07 31.64 5.91
N SER A 189 -8.04 31.07 7.11
CA SER A 189 -6.77 30.89 7.84
C SER A 189 -5.82 29.92 7.14
N ILE A 190 -6.32 28.84 6.53
CA ILE A 190 -5.49 27.93 5.72
C ILE A 190 -4.95 28.65 4.49
N LYS A 191 -5.75 29.50 3.83
CA LYS A 191 -5.29 30.31 2.69
C LYS A 191 -4.22 31.31 3.09
N GLU A 192 -4.32 31.93 4.26
CA GLU A 192 -3.28 32.80 4.79
C GLU A 192 -2.00 32.02 5.09
N ASN A 193 -2.11 30.89 5.80
CA ASN A 193 -0.96 30.03 6.09
C ASN A 193 -0.29 29.50 4.81
N LEU A 194 -1.03 29.26 3.73
CA LEU A 194 -0.47 28.83 2.44
C LEU A 194 0.43 29.91 1.80
N LYS A 195 0.17 31.20 2.03
CA LYS A 195 1.02 32.29 1.52
C LYS A 195 2.43 32.21 2.09
N ASP A 196 2.56 31.80 3.35
CA ASP A 196 3.87 31.64 3.99
C ASP A 196 4.74 30.60 3.28
N TYR A 197 4.15 29.67 2.51
CA TYR A 197 4.86 28.61 1.79
C TYR A 197 5.10 28.91 0.30
N GLU A 198 4.77 30.10 -0.21
CA GLU A 198 5.03 30.48 -1.62
C GLU A 198 6.52 30.35 -2.01
N TYR A 199 7.44 30.45 -1.05
CA TYR A 199 8.86 30.29 -1.29
C TYR A 199 9.27 28.84 -1.64
N LEU A 200 8.44 27.84 -1.31
CA LEU A 200 8.73 26.43 -1.61
C LEU A 200 8.74 26.15 -3.11
N ASP A 201 7.87 26.80 -3.88
CA ASP A 201 7.87 26.68 -5.35
C ASP A 201 9.15 27.27 -5.96
N LYS A 202 9.62 28.40 -5.41
CA LYS A 202 10.92 28.98 -5.78
C LYS A 202 12.07 28.05 -5.41
N LEU A 203 12.06 27.46 -4.21
CA LEU A 203 13.07 26.48 -3.78
C LEU A 203 13.08 25.24 -4.68
N LYS A 204 11.93 24.72 -5.08
CA LYS A 204 11.84 23.61 -6.02
C LYS A 204 12.53 23.94 -7.35
N SER A 205 12.28 25.13 -7.90
CA SER A 205 12.95 25.56 -9.13
C SER A 205 14.48 25.72 -8.98
N ILE A 206 14.95 26.09 -7.79
CA ILE A 206 16.38 26.20 -7.48
C ILE A 206 17.00 24.80 -7.37
N ILE A 207 16.32 23.86 -6.72
CA ILE A 207 16.77 22.47 -6.59
C ILE A 207 16.85 21.80 -7.97
N GLU A 208 15.84 21.97 -8.82
CA GLU A 208 15.86 21.44 -10.20
C GLU A 208 17.08 21.98 -10.98
N LYS A 209 17.38 23.28 -10.86
CA LYS A 209 18.59 23.87 -11.46
C LYS A 209 19.88 23.31 -10.88
N LEU A 210 19.93 23.07 -9.57
CA LEU A 210 21.11 22.51 -8.91
C LEU A 210 21.35 21.04 -9.33
N GLU A 211 20.30 20.25 -9.48
CA GLU A 211 20.37 18.87 -9.97
C GLU A 211 20.90 18.82 -11.40
N ASP A 212 20.46 19.73 -12.27
CA ASP A 212 20.98 19.84 -13.64
C ASP A 212 22.45 20.26 -13.67
N ILE A 213 22.87 21.19 -12.80
CA ILE A 213 24.27 21.56 -12.63
C ILE A 213 25.10 20.37 -12.14
N GLU A 214 24.59 19.58 -11.18
CA GLU A 214 25.28 18.40 -10.66
C GLU A 214 25.44 17.32 -11.73
N LYS A 215 24.40 17.09 -12.55
CA LYS A 215 24.48 16.19 -13.72
C LYS A 215 25.55 16.65 -14.71
N SER A 216 25.58 17.95 -15.03
CA SER A 216 26.57 18.54 -15.93
C SER A 216 28.00 18.39 -15.36
N LYS A 217 28.18 18.59 -14.05
CA LYS A 217 29.44 18.39 -13.36
C LYS A 217 29.90 16.92 -13.46
N LYS A 218 29.04 15.95 -13.14
CA LYS A 218 29.36 14.51 -13.27
C LYS A 218 29.75 14.12 -14.69
N GLN A 219 29.05 14.63 -15.70
CA GLN A 219 29.39 14.38 -17.11
C GLN A 219 30.78 14.94 -17.46
N LYS A 220 31.10 16.16 -17.01
CA LYS A 220 32.42 16.76 -17.21
C LYS A 220 33.52 16.02 -16.45
N GLU A 221 33.27 15.53 -15.24
CA GLU A 221 34.21 14.72 -14.47
C GLU A 221 34.52 13.39 -15.16
N ILE A 222 33.51 12.71 -15.69
CA ILE A 222 33.68 11.49 -16.50
C ILE A 222 34.49 11.79 -17.77
N ALA A 223 34.18 12.90 -18.45
CA ALA A 223 34.91 13.32 -19.63
C ALA A 223 36.39 13.64 -19.30
N LEU A 224 36.65 14.30 -18.16
CA LEU A 224 38.01 14.59 -17.69
C LEU A 224 38.78 13.31 -17.39
N GLN A 225 38.19 12.35 -16.65
CA GLN A 225 38.82 11.06 -16.38
C GLN A 225 39.15 10.29 -17.67
N ASN A 226 38.23 10.30 -18.65
CA ASN A 226 38.49 9.72 -19.96
C ASN A 226 39.64 10.43 -20.68
N PHE A 227 39.68 11.76 -20.63
CA PHE A 227 40.74 12.56 -21.23
C PHE A 227 42.10 12.28 -20.58
N GLU A 228 42.17 12.18 -19.26
CA GLU A 228 43.38 11.80 -18.52
C GLU A 228 43.86 10.40 -18.91
N LYS A 229 42.95 9.44 -19.00
CA LYS A 229 43.26 8.08 -19.47
C LYS A 229 43.76 8.06 -20.91
N HIS A 230 43.16 8.84 -21.80
CA HIS A 230 43.62 8.98 -23.18
C HIS A 230 44.99 9.65 -23.27
N ARG A 231 45.25 10.67 -22.45
CA ARG A 231 46.56 11.33 -22.34
C ARG A 231 47.64 10.36 -21.85
N GLU A 232 47.32 9.55 -20.85
CA GLU A 232 48.25 8.54 -20.31
C GLU A 232 48.55 7.45 -21.36
N ASN A 233 47.52 6.99 -22.09
CA ASN A 233 47.72 6.06 -23.21
C ASN A 233 48.54 6.68 -24.34
N TYR A 234 48.31 7.97 -24.64
CA TYR A 234 49.08 8.69 -25.66
C TYR A 234 50.54 8.84 -25.26
N SER A 235 50.85 9.12 -23.98
CA SER A 235 52.24 9.15 -23.50
C SER A 235 52.89 7.77 -23.65
N LYS A 236 52.20 6.69 -23.25
CA LYS A 236 52.70 5.32 -23.43
C LYS A 236 52.96 4.98 -24.89
N ILE A 237 52.11 5.45 -25.81
CA ILE A 237 52.31 5.26 -27.26
C ILE A 237 53.53 6.04 -27.74
N ILE A 238 53.75 7.27 -27.28
CA ILE A 238 54.96 8.05 -27.60
C ILE A 238 56.22 7.37 -27.06
N ASP A 239 56.20 6.90 -25.82
CA ASP A 239 57.33 6.23 -25.19
C ASP A 239 57.65 4.92 -25.93
N ASN A 240 56.62 4.15 -26.30
CA ASN A 240 56.78 2.94 -27.11
C ASN A 240 57.30 3.27 -28.51
N LYS A 241 56.80 4.32 -29.16
CA LYS A 241 57.28 4.76 -30.47
C LYS A 241 58.76 5.12 -30.41
N SER A 242 59.18 5.91 -29.42
CA SER A 242 60.59 6.26 -29.17
C SER A 242 61.44 5.01 -28.93
N TYR A 243 60.94 4.06 -28.13
CA TYR A 243 61.62 2.78 -27.90
C TYR A 243 61.81 1.96 -29.19
N TYR A 244 60.75 1.84 -30.01
CA TYR A 244 60.83 1.09 -31.27
C TYR A 244 61.66 1.82 -32.33
N GLU A 245 61.63 3.15 -32.41
CA GLU A 245 62.50 3.94 -33.28
C GLU A 245 63.98 3.75 -32.91
N LYS A 246 64.28 3.69 -31.61
CA LYS A 246 65.63 3.39 -31.12
C LYS A 246 66.06 1.97 -31.51
N GLN A 247 65.19 0.96 -31.32
CA GLN A 247 65.48 -0.40 -31.78
C GLN A 247 65.63 -0.51 -33.30
N LEU A 248 64.83 0.22 -34.09
CA LEU A 248 64.97 0.27 -35.55
C LEU A 248 66.33 0.84 -35.97
N SER A 249 66.81 1.88 -35.27
CA SER A 249 68.13 2.47 -35.53
C SER A 249 69.28 1.51 -35.22
N GLU A 250 69.12 0.63 -34.22
CA GLU A 250 70.07 -0.44 -33.90
C GLU A 250 70.01 -1.63 -34.88
N LEU A 251 68.89 -1.78 -35.62
CA LEU A 251 68.69 -2.81 -36.66
C LEU A 251 69.21 -2.41 -38.05
N ASN A 252 69.71 -1.18 -38.25
CA ASN A 252 70.40 -0.77 -39.48
C ASN A 252 71.56 -1.68 -39.97
N PRO A 253 72.21 -2.56 -39.16
CA PRO A 253 73.18 -3.52 -39.69
C PRO A 253 72.57 -4.68 -40.48
N PHE A 254 71.25 -4.92 -40.42
CA PHE A 254 70.64 -6.11 -41.01
C PHE A 254 70.69 -6.13 -42.54
N GLU A 255 70.66 -4.98 -43.22
CA GLU A 255 70.84 -4.91 -44.68
C GLU A 255 72.22 -5.41 -45.13
N LYS A 256 73.27 -5.24 -44.30
CA LYS A 256 74.61 -5.79 -44.58
C LYS A 256 74.68 -7.30 -44.32
N ILE A 257 73.94 -7.79 -43.32
CA ILE A 257 73.91 -9.21 -42.95
C ILE A 257 73.16 -10.02 -44.01
N GLU A 258 72.04 -9.51 -44.53
CA GLU A 258 71.26 -10.17 -45.57
C GLU A 258 72.04 -10.30 -46.89
N LYS A 259 72.79 -9.25 -47.27
CA LYS A 259 73.69 -9.26 -48.44
C LYS A 259 74.82 -10.29 -48.30
N ASN A 260 75.35 -10.46 -47.08
CA ASN A 260 76.39 -11.46 -46.80
C ASN A 260 75.82 -12.89 -46.73
N TYR A 261 74.60 -13.07 -46.24
CA TYR A 261 73.91 -14.35 -46.22
C TYR A 261 73.63 -14.85 -47.65
N LEU A 262 73.17 -13.97 -48.54
CA LEU A 262 72.97 -14.29 -49.96
C LEU A 262 74.29 -14.66 -50.66
N LYS A 263 75.39 -13.95 -50.38
CA LYS A 263 76.73 -14.33 -50.89
C LYS A 263 77.20 -15.70 -50.38
N LEU A 264 77.00 -15.99 -49.09
CA LEU A 264 77.34 -17.29 -48.50
C LEU A 264 76.48 -18.43 -49.06
N GLY A 265 75.20 -18.18 -49.35
CA GLY A 265 74.30 -19.15 -50.00
C GLY A 265 74.77 -19.54 -51.41
N ILE A 266 75.22 -18.57 -52.21
CA ILE A 266 75.78 -18.82 -53.54
C ILE A 266 77.09 -19.63 -53.43
N GLN A 267 77.98 -19.28 -52.51
CA GLN A 267 79.24 -20.02 -52.30
C GLN A 267 79.00 -21.46 -51.79
N TYR A 268 78.04 -21.66 -50.89
CA TYR A 268 77.68 -22.99 -50.39
C TYR A 268 77.08 -23.88 -51.49
N SER A 269 76.29 -23.32 -52.41
CA SER A 269 75.76 -24.04 -53.56
C SER A 269 76.88 -24.50 -54.53
N GLY A 270 77.91 -23.66 -54.73
CA GLY A 270 79.10 -24.02 -55.50
C GLY A 270 79.90 -25.16 -54.86
N LEU A 271 80.05 -25.13 -53.54
CA LEU A 271 80.74 -26.16 -52.76
C LEU A 271 79.99 -27.50 -52.78
N ARG A 272 78.65 -27.47 -52.80
CA ARG A 272 77.81 -28.67 -52.97
C ARG A 272 77.97 -29.30 -54.36
N ASN A 273 78.05 -28.48 -55.42
CA ASN A 273 78.33 -28.98 -56.77
C ASN A 273 79.75 -29.58 -56.90
N LEU A 274 80.75 -28.97 -56.26
CA LEU A 274 82.11 -29.52 -56.23
C LEU A 274 82.18 -30.84 -55.46
N ASN A 275 81.46 -30.98 -54.35
CA ASN A 275 81.36 -32.25 -53.63
C ASN A 275 80.64 -33.34 -54.45
N ARG A 276 79.66 -32.98 -55.29
CA ARG A 276 79.02 -33.92 -56.23
C ARG A 276 80.00 -34.40 -57.32
N ILE A 277 80.78 -33.49 -57.91
CA ILE A 277 81.82 -33.83 -58.89
C ILE A 277 82.93 -34.69 -58.24
N HIS A 278 83.28 -34.41 -56.98
CA HIS A 278 84.27 -35.19 -56.23
C HIS A 278 83.78 -36.62 -55.93
N THR A 279 82.50 -36.79 -55.62
CA THR A 279 81.89 -38.12 -55.41
C THR A 279 81.75 -38.91 -56.72
N GLU A 280 81.46 -38.24 -57.84
CA GLU A 280 81.49 -38.86 -59.18
C GLU A 280 82.92 -39.29 -59.59
N LEU A 281 83.94 -38.49 -59.27
CA LEU A 281 85.35 -38.85 -59.48
C LEU A 281 85.82 -40.02 -58.61
N LEU A 282 85.40 -40.08 -57.33
CA LEU A 282 85.71 -41.20 -56.44
C LEU A 282 85.06 -42.50 -56.94
N ASN A 283 83.81 -42.45 -57.42
CA ASN A 283 83.14 -43.61 -58.02
C ASN A 283 83.82 -44.07 -59.32
N ASN A 284 84.35 -43.15 -60.14
CA ASN A 284 85.13 -43.51 -61.33
C ASN A 284 86.53 -44.05 -60.98
N LYS A 285 87.15 -43.62 -59.88
CA LYS A 285 88.46 -44.13 -59.41
C LYS A 285 88.36 -45.54 -58.82
N ILE A 286 87.23 -45.85 -58.16
CA ILE A 286 86.90 -47.21 -57.69
C ILE A 286 86.63 -48.15 -58.87
N LYS A 287 85.98 -47.68 -59.94
CA LYS A 287 85.82 -48.44 -61.21
C LYS A 287 87.17 -48.71 -61.90
N TYR A 288 88.13 -47.78 -61.82
CA TYR A 288 89.48 -47.95 -62.39
C TYR A 288 90.35 -48.94 -61.58
N GLN A 289 90.26 -48.95 -60.24
CA GLN A 289 90.97 -49.91 -59.38
C GLN A 289 90.41 -51.34 -59.45
N ASN A 290 89.15 -51.52 -59.87
CA ASN A 290 88.57 -52.84 -60.11
C ASN A 290 89.00 -53.47 -61.46
N PHE A 291 89.61 -52.71 -62.38
CA PHE A 291 90.11 -53.22 -63.67
C PHE A 291 91.59 -53.67 -63.64
N SER A 292 92.39 -53.28 -62.64
CA SER A 292 93.85 -53.59 -62.60
C SER A 292 94.24 -54.81 -61.75
N ASN A 293 93.28 -55.59 -61.25
CA ASN A 293 93.53 -56.83 -60.47
C ASN A 293 93.07 -58.11 -61.19
N ILE A 294 92.84 -58.04 -62.51
CA ILE A 294 92.53 -59.19 -63.37
C ILE A 294 93.79 -59.90 -63.92
N ASN A 295 95.02 -59.39 -63.74
CA ASN A 295 96.24 -60.04 -64.26
C ASN A 295 97.33 -60.35 -63.21
N LYS A 296 96.95 -60.97 -62.09
CA LYS A 296 97.86 -61.80 -61.25
C LYS A 296 97.22 -63.15 -60.85
N LYS A 297 96.47 -63.75 -61.78
CA LYS A 297 96.09 -65.17 -61.76
C LYS A 297 96.44 -65.80 -63.11
N LEU A 298 97.71 -66.13 -63.30
CA LEU A 298 98.15 -67.32 -64.04
C LEU A 298 99.63 -67.51 -63.72
N SER A 299 99.81 -68.29 -62.67
CA SER A 299 101.02 -68.99 -62.33
C SER A 299 101.38 -70.01 -63.40
N VAL A 300 102.65 -70.37 -63.38
CA VAL A 300 103.24 -71.62 -63.88
C VAL A 300 103.54 -71.67 -65.39
N VAL A 301 104.83 -71.61 -65.70
CA VAL A 301 105.67 -72.76 -66.08
C VAL A 301 106.78 -72.18 -66.96
N ASP A 302 107.96 -72.08 -66.36
CA ASP A 302 109.22 -72.55 -66.92
C ASP A 302 109.37 -72.49 -68.44
N ARG A 303 110.10 -71.48 -68.91
CA ARG A 303 111.35 -71.70 -69.65
C ARG A 303 112.02 -70.40 -70.03
N ALA A 304 113.34 -70.50 -70.00
CA ALA A 304 114.30 -69.68 -70.71
C ALA A 304 114.36 -68.24 -70.20
N ILE A 305 115.29 -67.91 -69.30
CA ILE A 305 116.72 -67.80 -69.66
C ILE A 305 116.81 -67.20 -71.05
N GLU A 306 116.65 -65.89 -71.14
CA GLU A 306 117.64 -65.05 -71.82
C GLU A 306 117.25 -63.57 -71.71
N LEU A 307 118.28 -62.78 -71.44
CA LEU A 307 118.36 -61.32 -71.55
C LEU A 307 117.83 -60.54 -70.34
N MET A 308 118.72 -60.17 -69.42
CA MET A 308 119.62 -59.01 -69.56
C MET A 308 118.84 -57.69 -69.60
N PRO A 309 119.35 -56.64 -68.97
CA PRO A 309 119.85 -56.47 -67.62
C PRO A 309 119.04 -55.29 -67.04
N ILE A 310 119.66 -54.39 -66.27
CA ILE A 310 119.10 -53.10 -65.82
C ILE A 310 118.26 -53.24 -64.55
N ILE A 311 118.99 -53.27 -63.43
CA ILE A 311 119.28 -52.04 -62.67
C ILE A 311 118.14 -51.80 -61.70
N GLU A 312 118.36 -51.67 -60.42
CA GLU A 312 119.54 -51.77 -59.59
C GLU A 312 118.86 -51.87 -58.22
N ASN A 313 119.35 -52.77 -57.39
CA ASN A 313 120.06 -52.31 -56.21
C ASN A 313 119.36 -51.14 -55.53
N LYS A 314 118.69 -51.47 -54.43
CA LYS A 314 119.27 -51.14 -53.11
C LYS A 314 118.76 -49.75 -52.68
N ASN A 315 118.35 -49.53 -51.45
CA ASN A 315 118.59 -50.33 -50.28
C ASN A 315 117.74 -49.77 -49.15
N SER A 316 117.20 -50.68 -48.36
CA SER A 316 117.43 -50.71 -46.91
C SER A 316 117.49 -49.37 -46.13
N LEU A 317 116.58 -48.40 -46.30
CA LEU A 317 116.58 -47.21 -45.42
C LEU A 317 115.23 -46.60 -45.03
N THR A 318 114.11 -46.98 -45.63
CA THR A 318 112.82 -46.28 -45.39
C THR A 318 111.81 -47.02 -44.53
N SER A 319 112.04 -48.29 -44.20
CA SER A 319 111.13 -49.09 -43.35
C SER A 319 111.31 -48.89 -41.84
N LYS A 320 112.40 -48.22 -41.38
CA LYS A 320 112.59 -47.86 -39.96
C LYS A 320 112.23 -46.40 -39.61
N LEU A 321 112.12 -45.50 -40.60
CA LEU A 321 111.83 -44.07 -40.38
C LEU A 321 110.33 -43.70 -40.42
N ILE A 322 109.49 -44.46 -41.14
CA ILE A 322 108.05 -44.14 -41.28
C ILE A 322 107.21 -44.56 -40.04
N ASN A 323 107.73 -45.47 -39.21
CA ASN A 323 107.00 -45.95 -38.03
C ASN A 323 107.18 -45.05 -36.78
N LEU A 324 108.23 -44.22 -36.74
CA LEU A 324 108.48 -43.24 -35.68
C LEU A 324 107.80 -41.88 -35.95
N SER A 325 107.60 -41.49 -37.22
CA SER A 325 106.89 -40.23 -37.56
C SER A 325 105.37 -40.31 -37.35
N LYS A 326 104.75 -41.48 -37.57
CA LYS A 326 103.31 -41.72 -37.31
C LYS A 326 102.92 -41.75 -35.82
N ARG A 327 103.88 -41.89 -34.89
CA ARG A 327 103.64 -41.85 -33.44
C ARG A 327 103.71 -40.44 -32.85
N LEU A 328 104.53 -39.55 -33.41
CA LEU A 328 104.63 -38.15 -32.99
C LEU A 328 103.46 -37.28 -33.50
N GLU A 329 102.90 -37.56 -34.68
CA GLU A 329 101.77 -36.79 -35.25
C GLU A 329 100.43 -37.04 -34.53
N LYS A 330 100.26 -38.24 -33.94
CA LYS A 330 99.08 -38.61 -33.14
C LYS A 330 99.01 -37.94 -31.76
N ILE A 331 100.15 -37.58 -31.16
CA ILE A 331 100.23 -36.92 -29.83
C ILE A 331 100.02 -35.40 -29.96
N ASN A 332 100.45 -34.78 -31.06
CA ASN A 332 100.23 -33.35 -31.30
C ASN A 332 98.77 -33.00 -31.67
N ASN A 333 98.04 -33.91 -32.33
CA ASN A 333 96.64 -33.68 -32.70
C ASN A 333 95.65 -33.82 -31.51
N THR A 334 95.98 -34.64 -30.50
CA THR A 334 95.18 -34.72 -29.25
C THR A 334 95.39 -33.51 -28.34
N MET A 335 96.58 -32.91 -28.31
CA MET A 335 96.85 -31.70 -27.51
C MET A 335 96.12 -30.46 -28.06
N ASN A 336 95.97 -30.33 -29.38
CA ASN A 336 95.20 -29.25 -30.01
C ASN A 336 93.68 -29.38 -29.79
N PHE A 337 93.16 -30.60 -29.64
CA PHE A 337 91.74 -30.84 -29.34
C PHE A 337 91.35 -30.35 -27.92
N TYR A 338 92.21 -30.54 -26.91
CA TYR A 338 91.96 -30.06 -25.54
C TYR A 338 92.11 -28.54 -25.38
N LYS A 339 92.94 -27.89 -26.22
CA LYS A 339 93.09 -26.41 -26.27
C LYS A 339 91.88 -25.70 -26.91
N ILE A 340 91.18 -26.36 -27.84
CA ILE A 340 89.96 -25.81 -28.46
C ILE A 340 88.73 -26.04 -27.57
N THR A 341 88.72 -27.11 -26.77
CA THR A 341 87.59 -27.45 -25.88
C THR A 341 87.49 -26.49 -24.69
N THR A 342 88.62 -25.96 -24.20
CA THR A 342 88.66 -24.90 -23.17
C THR A 342 88.16 -23.54 -23.66
N ASN A 343 88.22 -23.24 -24.96
CA ASN A 343 87.64 -22.02 -25.54
C ASN A 343 86.12 -22.10 -25.79
N LYS A 344 85.54 -23.31 -25.82
CA LYS A 344 84.10 -23.53 -26.02
C LYS A 344 83.27 -23.43 -24.72
N LEU A 345 83.92 -23.36 -23.55
CA LEU A 345 83.27 -23.30 -22.24
C LEU A 345 83.14 -21.89 -21.65
N LYS A 346 83.37 -20.83 -22.44
CA LYS A 346 83.31 -19.43 -21.97
C LYS A 346 81.89 -18.85 -21.76
N ASN A 347 80.82 -19.57 -22.12
CA ASN A 347 79.46 -19.01 -22.12
C ASN A 347 78.40 -19.86 -21.40
N LEU A 348 78.79 -20.73 -20.46
CA LEU A 348 77.84 -21.47 -19.62
C LEU A 348 77.02 -20.56 -18.67
N GLU A 349 77.52 -19.37 -18.32
CA GLU A 349 76.78 -18.39 -17.51
C GLU A 349 75.61 -17.72 -18.26
N THR A 350 75.63 -17.73 -19.60
CA THR A 350 74.55 -17.11 -20.42
C THR A 350 73.34 -18.01 -20.62
N VAL A 351 73.48 -19.32 -20.35
CA VAL A 351 72.39 -20.31 -20.48
C VAL A 351 71.56 -20.37 -19.20
N ILE A 352 72.21 -20.27 -18.03
CA ILE A 352 71.55 -20.24 -16.71
C ILE A 352 70.70 -18.97 -16.52
N SER A 353 71.09 -17.84 -17.12
CA SER A 353 70.33 -16.57 -17.06
C SER A 353 69.12 -16.49 -18.00
N LYS A 354 69.01 -17.40 -18.98
CA LYS A 354 67.83 -17.50 -19.87
C LYS A 354 66.74 -18.43 -19.31
N GLU A 355 67.11 -19.39 -18.47
CA GLU A 355 66.20 -20.32 -17.80
C GLU A 355 65.29 -19.59 -16.77
N SER A 356 65.82 -18.61 -16.05
CA SER A 356 65.07 -17.80 -15.07
C SER A 356 64.06 -16.83 -15.72
N LYS A 357 64.33 -16.33 -16.93
CA LYS A 357 63.40 -15.49 -17.70
C LYS A 357 62.26 -16.29 -18.33
N LEU A 358 62.53 -17.53 -18.74
CA LEU A 358 61.50 -18.44 -19.28
C LEU A 358 60.50 -18.86 -18.20
N SER A 359 60.98 -19.15 -16.98
CA SER A 359 60.17 -19.47 -15.79
C SER A 359 59.20 -18.33 -15.42
N ASN A 360 59.66 -17.08 -15.40
CA ASN A 360 58.80 -15.92 -15.12
C ASN A 360 57.77 -15.65 -16.23
N SER A 361 58.12 -15.90 -17.49
CA SER A 361 57.21 -15.71 -18.63
C SER A 361 56.05 -16.73 -18.59
N ILE A 362 56.34 -17.97 -18.17
CA ILE A 362 55.34 -19.04 -18.01
C ILE A 362 54.40 -18.73 -16.83
N ASN A 363 54.90 -18.18 -15.72
CA ASN A 363 54.07 -17.77 -14.57
C ASN A 363 53.14 -16.59 -14.90
N VAL A 364 53.61 -15.61 -15.69
CA VAL A 364 52.78 -14.50 -16.17
C VAL A 364 51.70 -15.01 -17.15
N PHE A 365 52.04 -15.96 -18.02
CA PHE A 365 51.07 -16.59 -18.92
C PHE A 365 49.98 -17.35 -18.16
N HIS A 366 50.33 -18.13 -17.12
CA HIS A 366 49.34 -18.81 -16.28
C HIS A 366 48.43 -17.82 -15.49
N LYS A 367 48.97 -16.70 -14.99
CA LYS A 367 48.16 -15.65 -14.36
C LYS A 367 47.21 -14.98 -15.36
N LEU A 368 47.67 -14.66 -16.56
CA LEU A 368 46.83 -14.06 -17.61
C LEU A 368 45.76 -15.03 -18.12
N TYR A 369 46.08 -16.32 -18.23
CA TYR A 369 45.13 -17.37 -18.61
C TYR A 369 43.99 -17.49 -17.58
N ASN A 370 44.32 -17.51 -16.28
CA ASN A 370 43.32 -17.53 -15.20
C ASN A 370 42.49 -16.23 -15.12
N LEU A 371 43.13 -15.07 -15.36
CA LEU A 371 42.42 -13.78 -15.47
C LEU A 371 41.47 -13.75 -16.68
N SER A 372 41.84 -14.39 -17.80
CA SER A 372 40.96 -14.50 -18.97
C SER A 372 39.75 -15.41 -18.73
N GLY A 373 39.93 -16.48 -17.95
CA GLY A 373 38.85 -17.38 -17.52
C GLY A 373 37.85 -16.67 -16.60
N THR A 374 38.36 -16.02 -15.56
CA THR A 374 37.54 -15.22 -14.62
C THR A 374 36.86 -14.03 -15.29
N TYR A 375 37.50 -13.38 -16.27
CA TYR A 375 36.87 -12.33 -17.08
C TYR A 375 35.71 -12.87 -17.94
N LYS A 376 35.87 -14.05 -18.57
CA LYS A 376 34.79 -14.71 -19.32
C LYS A 376 33.62 -15.09 -18.42
N GLU A 377 33.89 -15.67 -17.24
CA GLU A 377 32.83 -16.02 -16.28
C GLU A 377 32.11 -14.78 -15.74
N ASN A 378 32.84 -13.72 -15.39
CA ASN A 378 32.23 -12.47 -14.91
C ASN A 378 31.45 -11.76 -16.02
N ARG A 379 31.89 -11.83 -17.29
CA ARG A 379 31.13 -11.31 -18.43
C ARG A 379 29.82 -12.08 -18.63
N ILE A 380 29.82 -13.41 -18.50
CA ILE A 380 28.60 -14.23 -18.56
C ILE A 380 27.68 -13.92 -17.38
N LYS A 381 28.21 -13.73 -16.16
CA LYS A 381 27.43 -13.31 -14.99
C LYS A 381 26.83 -11.90 -15.16
N ILE A 382 27.58 -10.96 -15.73
CA ILE A 382 27.08 -9.60 -16.02
C ILE A 382 25.98 -9.62 -17.08
N GLU A 383 26.11 -10.41 -18.15
CA GLU A 383 25.06 -10.56 -19.17
C GLU A 383 23.81 -11.24 -18.58
N ARG A 384 23.97 -12.29 -17.75
CA ARG A 384 22.84 -12.90 -17.02
C ARG A 384 22.18 -11.92 -16.04
N ASN A 385 22.96 -11.13 -15.31
CA ASN A 385 22.44 -10.10 -14.41
C ASN A 385 21.78 -8.95 -15.19
N ARG A 386 22.25 -8.58 -16.37
CA ARG A 386 21.59 -7.61 -17.26
C ARG A 386 20.24 -8.14 -17.76
N ILE A 387 20.16 -9.41 -18.11
CA ILE A 387 18.89 -10.07 -18.46
C ILE A 387 17.96 -10.12 -17.23
N TYR A 388 18.49 -10.44 -16.04
CA TYR A 388 17.71 -10.44 -14.80
C TYR A 388 17.19 -9.04 -14.44
N ILE A 389 18.02 -8.00 -14.51
CA ILE A 389 17.65 -6.59 -14.31
C ILE A 389 16.68 -6.10 -15.40
N SER A 390 16.77 -6.62 -16.63
CA SER A 390 15.80 -6.31 -17.69
C SER A 390 14.39 -6.82 -17.37
N LYS A 391 14.25 -7.86 -16.54
CA LYS A 391 12.95 -8.32 -16.01
C LYS A 391 12.37 -7.40 -14.93
N PHE A 392 13.18 -6.53 -14.32
CA PHE A 392 12.77 -5.54 -13.34
C PHE A 392 12.57 -4.13 -13.93
N ARG A 393 12.71 -3.95 -15.26
CA ARG A 393 12.53 -2.65 -15.93
C ARG A 393 11.13 -2.05 -15.77
N GLU A 394 10.14 -2.86 -15.43
CA GLU A 394 8.75 -2.41 -15.27
C GLU A 394 8.26 -2.43 -13.82
N VAL A 395 9.12 -2.60 -12.81
CA VAL A 395 8.67 -2.59 -11.41
C VAL A 395 8.12 -1.23 -11.01
N GLU A 396 8.75 -0.13 -11.45
CA GLU A 396 8.19 1.22 -11.25
C GLU A 396 6.88 1.44 -12.01
N ARG A 397 6.74 0.87 -13.22
CA ARG A 397 5.46 0.89 -13.94
C ARG A 397 4.39 0.08 -13.22
N ALA A 398 4.74 -1.09 -12.69
CA ALA A 398 3.82 -1.95 -11.94
C ALA A 398 3.40 -1.30 -10.61
N ILE A 399 4.30 -0.59 -9.92
CA ILE A 399 3.97 0.19 -8.73
C ILE A 399 3.06 1.37 -9.08
N ASN A 400 3.33 2.09 -10.18
CA ASN A 400 2.46 3.19 -10.63
C ASN A 400 1.07 2.69 -11.08
N ILE A 401 1.00 1.55 -11.78
CA ILE A 401 -0.26 0.90 -12.16
C ILE A 401 -1.02 0.41 -10.92
N SER A 402 -0.32 -0.19 -9.95
CA SER A 402 -0.88 -0.57 -8.66
C SER A 402 -1.50 0.62 -7.94
N ASN A 403 -0.76 1.73 -7.80
CA ASN A 403 -1.25 2.95 -7.16
C ASN A 403 -2.46 3.55 -7.90
N THR A 404 -2.46 3.55 -9.23
CA THR A 404 -3.63 4.00 -10.00
C THR A 404 -4.84 3.07 -9.86
N ILE A 405 -4.63 1.77 -9.76
CA ILE A 405 -5.69 0.79 -9.49
C ILE A 405 -6.27 1.02 -8.08
N THR A 406 -5.44 1.29 -7.08
CA THR A 406 -5.90 1.58 -5.71
C THR A 406 -6.76 2.84 -5.66
N ILE A 407 -6.33 3.93 -6.30
CA ILE A 407 -7.10 5.18 -6.39
C ILE A 407 -8.42 4.96 -7.16
N LYS A 408 -8.41 4.18 -8.24
CA LYS A 408 -9.63 3.84 -8.99
C LYS A 408 -10.59 2.95 -8.18
N LYS A 409 -10.07 2.03 -7.36
CA LYS A 409 -10.87 1.18 -6.47
C LYS A 409 -11.56 2.00 -5.38
N GLU A 410 -10.85 2.95 -4.77
CA GLU A 410 -11.45 3.89 -3.80
C GLU A 410 -12.56 4.74 -4.42
N ARG A 411 -12.34 5.24 -5.65
CA ARG A 411 -13.39 5.93 -6.42
C ARG A 411 -14.60 5.05 -6.71
N LEU A 412 -14.39 3.78 -7.03
CA LEU A 412 -15.46 2.81 -7.29
C LEU A 412 -16.29 2.52 -6.03
N GLU A 413 -15.65 2.37 -4.87
CA GLU A 413 -16.32 2.23 -3.57
C GLU A 413 -17.21 3.45 -3.27
N LEU A 414 -16.69 4.66 -3.51
CA LEU A 414 -17.41 5.91 -3.31
C LEU A 414 -18.60 6.06 -4.26
N LEU A 415 -18.45 5.63 -5.52
CA LEU A 415 -19.53 5.55 -6.50
C LEU A 415 -20.60 4.52 -6.10
N LYS A 416 -20.22 3.35 -5.59
CA LYS A 416 -21.17 2.35 -5.08
C LYS A 416 -22.00 2.88 -3.91
N LEU A 417 -21.38 3.62 -3.00
CA LEU A 417 -22.09 4.30 -1.90
C LEU A 417 -23.09 5.32 -2.43
N LYS A 418 -22.69 6.13 -3.42
CA LYS A 418 -23.58 7.09 -4.07
C LYS A 418 -24.73 6.41 -4.83
N LEU A 419 -24.48 5.28 -5.45
CA LEU A 419 -25.50 4.50 -6.16
C LEU A 419 -26.53 3.91 -5.19
N LYS A 420 -26.10 3.39 -4.04
CA LYS A 420 -27.01 2.97 -2.94
C LYS A 420 -27.87 4.12 -2.42
N GLN A 421 -27.29 5.31 -2.25
CA GLN A 421 -28.05 6.52 -1.86
C GLN A 421 -29.09 6.89 -2.92
N LEU A 422 -28.74 6.76 -4.20
CA LEU A 422 -29.65 7.05 -5.30
C LEU A 422 -30.79 6.03 -5.39
N ASP A 423 -30.52 4.76 -5.15
CA ASP A 423 -31.54 3.71 -5.08
C ASP A 423 -32.49 3.90 -3.90
N SER A 424 -32.00 4.32 -2.72
CA SER A 424 -32.87 4.66 -1.58
C SER A 424 -33.77 5.85 -1.88
N ILE A 425 -33.25 6.88 -2.59
CA ILE A 425 -34.05 8.04 -3.00
C ILE A 425 -35.12 7.61 -4.01
N LYS A 426 -34.79 6.74 -4.98
CA LYS A 426 -35.76 6.21 -5.94
C LYS A 426 -36.86 5.39 -5.25
N MET A 427 -36.52 4.55 -4.28
CA MET A 427 -37.52 3.82 -3.49
C MET A 427 -38.43 4.78 -2.71
N GLY A 428 -37.86 5.84 -2.13
CA GLY A 428 -38.63 6.93 -1.48
C GLY A 428 -39.64 7.56 -2.44
N ILE A 429 -39.20 7.97 -3.63
CA ILE A 429 -40.08 8.57 -4.65
C ILE A 429 -41.22 7.62 -5.07
N VAL A 430 -40.96 6.31 -5.18
CA VAL A 430 -42.00 5.32 -5.51
C VAL A 430 -43.02 5.20 -4.37
N GLN A 431 -42.55 5.25 -3.12
CA GLN A 431 -43.43 5.19 -1.96
C GLN A 431 -44.27 6.47 -1.82
N ASP A 432 -43.65 7.63 -2.05
CA ASP A 432 -44.34 8.91 -2.02
C ASP A 432 -45.42 9.00 -3.11
N LYS A 433 -45.14 8.50 -4.32
CA LYS A 433 -46.17 8.38 -5.37
C LYS A 433 -47.34 7.48 -4.96
N LYS A 434 -47.08 6.34 -4.32
CA LYS A 434 -48.16 5.48 -3.80
C LYS A 434 -48.98 6.17 -2.71
N ASN A 435 -48.32 6.94 -1.86
CA ASN A 435 -48.99 7.71 -0.81
C ASN A 435 -49.86 8.83 -1.40
N LEU A 436 -49.38 9.51 -2.44
CA LEU A 436 -50.17 10.49 -3.21
C LEU A 436 -51.41 9.85 -3.85
N ASP A 437 -51.27 8.70 -4.52
CA ASP A 437 -52.41 7.97 -5.09
C ASP A 437 -53.45 7.57 -4.02
N LEU A 438 -53.01 7.24 -2.80
CA LEU A 438 -53.90 6.93 -1.69
C LEU A 438 -54.59 8.18 -1.13
N LEU A 439 -53.87 9.31 -1.06
CA LEU A 439 -54.41 10.60 -0.67
C LEU A 439 -55.45 11.10 -1.67
N ASP A 440 -55.17 11.01 -2.97
CA ASP A 440 -56.11 11.41 -4.02
C ASP A 440 -57.40 10.58 -3.96
N LYS A 441 -57.30 9.26 -3.74
CA LYS A 441 -58.48 8.40 -3.51
C LYS A 441 -59.25 8.76 -2.24
N SER A 442 -58.55 9.17 -1.19
CA SER A 442 -59.16 9.61 0.06
C SER A 442 -59.89 10.95 -0.12
N ILE A 443 -59.28 11.89 -0.84
CA ILE A 443 -59.86 13.19 -1.21
C ILE A 443 -61.11 12.97 -2.06
N GLU A 444 -61.05 12.13 -3.10
CA GLU A 444 -62.24 11.80 -3.91
C GLU A 444 -63.36 11.18 -3.08
N LYS A 445 -63.03 10.29 -2.14
CA LYS A 445 -64.02 9.68 -1.24
C LYS A 445 -64.65 10.72 -0.32
N ASN A 446 -63.85 11.61 0.26
CA ASN A 446 -64.33 12.67 1.14
C ASN A 446 -65.16 13.72 0.39
N LEU A 447 -64.76 14.08 -0.83
CA LEU A 447 -65.53 14.94 -1.72
C LEU A 447 -66.88 14.31 -2.09
N LYS A 448 -66.93 12.99 -2.35
CA LYS A 448 -68.20 12.28 -2.56
C LYS A 448 -69.08 12.28 -1.31
N SER A 449 -68.51 12.02 -0.14
CA SER A 449 -69.25 12.09 1.12
C SER A 449 -69.77 13.51 1.38
N TYR A 450 -68.95 14.53 1.14
CA TYR A 450 -69.33 15.93 1.29
C TYR A 450 -70.44 16.34 0.33
N ASN A 451 -70.37 15.91 -0.93
CA ASN A 451 -71.44 16.12 -1.90
C ASN A 451 -72.75 15.44 -1.48
N ASN A 452 -72.69 14.22 -0.93
CA ASN A 452 -73.89 13.57 -0.39
C ASN A 452 -74.47 14.32 0.81
N TYR A 453 -73.62 14.86 1.70
CA TYR A 453 -74.07 15.69 2.82
C TYR A 453 -74.65 17.03 2.37
N LEU A 454 -74.12 17.64 1.31
CA LEU A 454 -74.68 18.85 0.72
C LEU A 454 -76.07 18.58 0.12
N LYS A 455 -76.29 17.43 -0.52
CA LYS A 455 -77.60 17.04 -1.04
C LYS A 455 -78.65 16.76 0.03
N GLU A 456 -78.23 16.38 1.23
CA GLU A 456 -79.11 16.22 2.39
C GLU A 456 -79.45 17.57 3.06
N LEU A 457 -78.71 18.63 2.73
CA LEU A 457 -78.86 19.97 3.27
C LEU A 457 -79.40 20.90 2.17
N ASP A 458 -80.72 21.13 2.14
CA ASP A 458 -81.38 22.08 1.21
C ASP A 458 -80.91 23.54 1.34
N ILE A 459 -79.97 23.85 2.25
CA ILE A 459 -79.50 25.19 2.60
C ILE A 459 -77.98 25.16 2.83
N CYS A 460 -77.24 26.03 2.15
CA CYS A 460 -75.79 26.15 2.28
C CYS A 460 -75.37 26.52 3.71
N PRO A 461 -74.53 25.73 4.39
CA PRO A 461 -74.17 25.95 5.80
C PRO A 461 -73.26 27.17 6.04
N VAL A 462 -72.72 27.79 4.98
CA VAL A 462 -71.82 28.95 5.10
C VAL A 462 -72.54 30.27 4.85
N CYS A 463 -73.43 30.33 3.85
CA CYS A 463 -74.11 31.56 3.45
C CYS A 463 -75.65 31.52 3.61
N PHE A 464 -76.19 30.39 4.10
CA PHE A 464 -77.60 30.16 4.41
C PHE A 464 -78.60 30.37 3.24
N ARG A 465 -78.12 30.28 1.99
CA ARG A 465 -78.97 30.30 0.79
C ARG A 465 -79.37 28.88 0.37
N PRO A 466 -80.56 28.69 -0.25
CA PRO A 466 -80.90 27.40 -0.85
C PRO A 466 -79.90 27.04 -1.94
N ILE A 467 -79.49 25.77 -1.99
CA ILE A 467 -78.46 25.27 -2.92
C ILE A 467 -79.15 24.88 -4.24
N ASP A 468 -78.82 25.55 -5.34
CA ASP A 468 -79.20 25.13 -6.70
C ASP A 468 -78.11 24.24 -7.34
N ILE A 469 -78.46 23.46 -8.37
CA ILE A 469 -77.56 22.47 -9.01
C ILE A 469 -76.28 23.13 -9.59
N GLU A 470 -76.35 24.39 -10.05
CA GLU A 470 -75.19 25.15 -10.53
C GLU A 470 -74.22 25.55 -9.39
N ASP A 471 -74.74 25.75 -8.17
CA ASP A 471 -73.93 26.04 -6.99
C ASP A 471 -73.20 24.78 -6.48
N GLU A 472 -73.80 23.59 -6.61
CA GLU A 472 -73.15 22.32 -6.28
C GLU A 472 -71.90 22.05 -7.14
N GLU A 473 -72.01 22.24 -8.46
CA GLU A 473 -70.88 22.06 -9.38
C GLU A 473 -69.78 23.11 -9.16
N GLY A 474 -70.15 24.36 -8.85
CA GLY A 474 -69.21 25.43 -8.51
C GLY A 474 -68.43 25.17 -7.23
N ILE A 475 -69.10 24.71 -6.16
CA ILE A 475 -68.47 24.34 -4.89
C ILE A 475 -67.54 23.14 -5.07
N MET A 476 -67.97 22.13 -5.83
CA MET A 476 -67.15 20.93 -6.08
C MET A 476 -65.96 21.19 -7.01
N SER A 477 -66.08 22.14 -7.94
CA SER A 477 -64.96 22.64 -8.76
C SER A 477 -63.92 23.33 -7.89
N HIS A 478 -64.35 24.21 -6.99
CA HIS A 478 -63.45 25.00 -6.15
C HIS A 478 -62.74 24.17 -5.07
N LEU A 479 -63.34 23.05 -4.65
CA LEU A 479 -62.72 22.10 -3.72
C LEU A 479 -61.77 21.09 -4.39
N LYS A 480 -61.74 21.04 -5.73
CA LYS A 480 -60.83 20.18 -6.51
C LYS A 480 -59.56 20.89 -7.00
N GLU A 481 -59.58 22.22 -7.08
CA GLU A 481 -58.39 23.07 -7.27
C GLU A 481 -57.57 23.16 -5.99
#